data_AF-A0A932UTD9-F1
#
_entry.id   AF-A0A932UTD9-F1
#
_cell.length_a   1.000
_cell.length_b   1.000
_cell.length_c   1.000
_cell.angle_alpha   90.00
_cell.angle_beta   90.00
_cell.angle_gamma   90.00
#
_symmetry.space_group_name_H-M   'P 1'
#
loop_
_entity.id
_entity.type
_entity.pdbx_description
1 polymer ?
#
loop_
_entity_poly.entity_id
_entity_poly.type
_entity_poly.pdbx_seq_one_letter_code
_entity_poly.pdbx_strand_id
1 'polypeptide(L)'
;PMGFAAASLALWGVRVGYFAWWAPLLFFSPFVVDATVTLIRRALRRERVWQAHRSHFYQRVVLLGWSHRRTVLAEYVLMLAAGGTAVVLSSQKPGISGVGGLALWALIYLVLALLVTRAERRRRAGR
;
A
#
# COMPACT_ATOMS: atom_id res chain seq x y z
N PRO A 1 -7.60 17.34 -1.42
CA PRO A 1 -8.60 17.28 -2.53
C PRO A 1 -8.49 16.01 -3.39
N MET A 2 -7.31 15.64 -3.92
CA MET A 2 -7.19 14.54 -4.89
C MET A 2 -7.55 13.14 -4.35
N GLY A 3 -7.11 12.79 -3.13
CA GLY A 3 -7.44 11.48 -2.53
C GLY A 3 -8.95 11.32 -2.26
N PHE A 4 -9.61 12.39 -1.81
CA PHE A 4 -11.06 12.41 -1.63
C PHE A 4 -11.81 12.27 -2.97
N ALA A 5 -11.35 12.98 -4.01
CA ALA A 5 -11.92 12.86 -5.35
C ALA A 5 -11.75 11.45 -5.92
N ALA A 6 -10.56 10.86 -5.80
CA ALA A 6 -10.27 9.49 -6.23
C ALA A 6 -11.16 8.47 -5.50
N ALA A 7 -11.29 8.60 -4.18
CA ALA A 7 -12.17 7.74 -3.39
C ALA A 7 -13.65 7.91 -3.76
N SER A 8 -14.10 9.15 -4.01
CA SER A 8 -15.49 9.43 -4.40
C SER A 8 -15.82 8.86 -5.78
N LEU A 9 -14.92 9.03 -6.76
CA LEU A 9 -15.06 8.45 -8.10
C LEU A 9 -15.01 6.93 -8.07
N ALA A 10 -14.14 6.35 -7.23
CA ALA A 10 -14.10 4.91 -7.00
C ALA A 10 -15.44 4.39 -6.46
N LEU A 11 -15.98 4.99 -5.40
CA LEU A 11 -17.26 4.58 -4.84
C LEU A 11 -18.42 4.74 -5.83
N TRP A 12 -18.41 5.82 -6.61
CA TRP A 12 -19.39 6.04 -7.67
C TRP A 12 -19.31 4.98 -8.76
N GLY A 13 -18.11 4.63 -9.22
CA GLY A 13 -17.93 3.56 -10.21
C GLY A 13 -18.34 2.17 -9.71
N VAL A 14 -18.11 1.87 -8.42
CA VAL A 14 -18.67 0.66 -7.79
C VAL A 14 -20.19 0.71 -7.78
N ARG A 15 -20.79 1.87 -7.43
CA ARG A 15 -22.24 2.02 -7.33
C ARG A 15 -22.96 1.88 -8.67
N VAL A 16 -22.34 2.33 -9.76
CA VAL A 16 -22.86 2.24 -11.14
C VAL A 16 -22.51 0.89 -11.80
N GLY A 17 -21.64 0.08 -11.18
CA GLY A 17 -21.32 -1.27 -11.63
C GLY A 17 -20.19 -1.36 -12.65
N TYR A 18 -19.37 -0.30 -12.80
CA TYR A 18 -18.21 -0.32 -13.71
C TYR A 18 -17.11 -1.28 -13.25
N PHE A 19 -16.97 -1.46 -11.94
CA PHE A 19 -16.00 -2.36 -11.34
C PHE A 19 -16.48 -2.84 -9.98
N ALA A 20 -16.00 -4.01 -9.56
CA ALA A 20 -16.36 -4.59 -8.28
C ALA A 20 -15.81 -3.77 -7.10
N TRP A 21 -16.46 -3.90 -5.93
CA TRP A 21 -16.10 -3.17 -4.71
C TRP A 21 -14.62 -3.34 -4.27
N TRP A 22 -14.02 -4.49 -4.59
CA TRP A 22 -12.63 -4.81 -4.24
C TRP A 22 -11.60 -4.19 -5.19
N ALA A 23 -11.98 -3.83 -6.42
CA ALA A 23 -11.03 -3.40 -7.44
C ALA A 23 -10.35 -2.06 -7.12
N PRO A 24 -11.07 -1.01 -6.67
CA PRO A 24 -10.42 0.23 -6.24
C PRO A 24 -9.55 0.04 -5.00
N LEU A 25 -9.99 -0.81 -4.07
CA LEU A 25 -9.23 -1.11 -2.86
C LEU A 25 -7.89 -1.76 -3.21
N LEU A 26 -7.89 -2.67 -4.18
CA LEU A 26 -6.66 -3.31 -4.66
C LEU A 26 -5.77 -2.33 -5.43
N PHE A 27 -6.35 -1.52 -6.31
CA PHE A 27 -5.63 -0.52 -7.10
C PHE A 27 -4.92 0.52 -6.21
N PHE A 28 -5.62 1.06 -5.21
CA PHE A 28 -5.07 2.04 -4.26
C PHE A 28 -4.38 1.39 -3.05
N SER A 29 -4.22 0.07 -3.04
CA SER A 29 -3.64 -0.66 -1.92
C SER A 29 -2.24 -0.16 -1.49
N PRO A 30 -1.32 0.28 -2.37
CA PRO A 30 -0.04 0.84 -1.94
C PRO A 30 -0.21 2.01 -0.97
N PHE A 31 -1.12 2.94 -1.27
CA PHE A 31 -1.38 4.12 -0.44
C PHE A 31 -2.10 3.76 0.85
N VAL A 32 -3.11 2.89 0.76
CA VAL A 32 -3.90 2.45 1.92
C VAL A 32 -2.97 1.76 2.92
N VAL A 33 -2.09 0.88 2.44
CA VAL A 33 -1.15 0.13 3.26
C VAL A 33 -0.08 1.04 3.85
N ASP A 34 0.51 1.95 3.07
CA ASP A 34 1.50 2.90 3.58
C ASP A 34 0.93 3.74 4.74
N ALA A 35 -0.28 4.28 4.57
CA ALA A 35 -0.97 5.03 5.61
C ALA A 35 -1.27 4.14 6.83
N THR A 36 -1.81 2.94 6.61
CA THR A 36 -2.17 2.00 7.69
C THR A 36 -0.95 1.57 8.50
N VAL A 37 0.13 1.16 7.84
CA VAL A 37 1.38 0.74 8.50
C VAL A 37 1.99 1.91 9.28
N THR A 38 1.94 3.12 8.73
CA THR A 38 2.41 4.32 9.41
C THR A 38 1.59 4.60 10.68
N LEU A 39 0.26 4.54 10.60
CA LEU A 39 -0.64 4.76 11.73
C LEU A 39 -0.48 3.70 12.84
N ILE A 40 -0.45 2.41 12.48
CA ILE A 40 -0.27 1.31 13.44
C ILE A 40 1.05 1.48 14.19
N ARG A 41 2.14 1.82 13.50
CA ARG A 41 3.44 2.00 14.14
C ARG A 41 3.44 3.17 15.13
N ARG A 42 2.77 4.28 14.80
CA ARG A 42 2.62 5.42 15.71
C ARG A 42 1.83 5.03 16.95
N ALA A 43 0.72 4.32 16.76
CA ALA A 43 -0.10 3.82 17.86
C ALA A 43 0.73 2.90 18.80
N LEU A 44 1.52 1.98 18.24
CA LEU A 44 2.39 1.09 19.03
C LEU A 44 3.51 1.82 19.79
N ARG A 45 3.96 2.97 19.27
CA ARG A 45 4.97 3.82 19.94
C ARG A 45 4.38 4.83 20.92
N ARG A 46 3.05 4.84 21.09
CA ARG A 46 2.31 5.86 21.87
C ARG A 46 2.64 7.30 21.44
N GLU A 47 3.06 7.48 20.19
CA GLU A 47 3.29 8.80 19.61
C GLU A 47 1.95 9.46 19.29
N ARG A 48 1.86 10.78 19.43
CA ARG A 48 0.64 11.54 19.10
C ARG A 48 0.34 11.40 17.61
N VAL A 49 -0.68 10.61 17.28
CA VAL A 49 -1.05 10.25 15.89
C VAL A 49 -1.37 11.51 15.05
N TRP A 50 -1.87 12.55 15.70
CA TRP A 50 -2.23 13.87 15.15
C TRP A 50 -1.05 14.82 14.90
N GLN A 51 0.17 14.53 15.39
CA GLN A 51 1.34 15.32 15.01
C GLN A 51 1.86 14.89 13.64
N ALA A 52 2.05 15.87 12.74
CA ALA A 52 2.62 15.65 11.42
C ALA A 52 4.09 15.23 11.54
N HIS A 53 4.34 13.93 11.65
CA HIS A 53 5.68 13.36 11.54
C HIS A 53 5.94 12.82 10.13
N ARG A 54 7.13 13.12 9.62
CA ARG A 54 7.63 12.65 8.32
C ARG A 54 8.23 11.25 8.50
N SER A 55 7.38 10.23 8.52
CA SER A 55 7.76 8.82 8.73
C SER A 55 7.11 7.85 7.75
N HIS A 56 6.76 8.34 6.56
CA HIS A 56 6.20 7.50 5.49
C HIS A 56 7.15 6.35 5.12
N PHE A 57 6.60 5.23 4.66
CA PHE A 57 7.36 4.03 4.31
C PHE A 57 8.49 4.34 3.32
N TYR A 58 8.21 5.19 2.35
CA TYR A 58 9.17 5.75 1.40
C TYR A 58 10.45 6.28 2.08
N GLN A 59 10.29 7.15 3.08
CA GLN A 59 11.41 7.80 3.76
C GLN A 59 12.25 6.79 4.53
N ARG A 60 11.62 5.74 5.07
CA ARG A 60 12.32 4.67 5.78
C ARG A 60 13.19 3.84 4.84
N VAL A 61 12.69 3.52 3.65
CA VAL A 61 13.46 2.81 2.62
C VAL A 61 14.66 3.67 2.18
N VAL A 62 14.48 4.98 2.03
CA VAL A 62 15.61 5.90 1.75
C VAL A 62 16.62 5.93 2.91
N LEU A 63 16.16 5.97 4.17
CA LEU A 63 17.04 5.89 5.36
C LEU A 63 17.77 4.54 5.48
N LEU A 64 17.25 3.48 4.85
CA LEU A 64 17.92 2.19 4.70
C LEU A 64 18.98 2.18 3.59
N GLY A 65 19.26 3.31 2.95
CA GLY A 65 20.32 3.47 1.95
C GLY A 65 19.84 3.36 0.50
N TRP A 66 18.53 3.32 0.26
CA TRP A 66 18.00 3.42 -1.10
C TRP A 66 18.05 4.85 -1.60
N SER A 67 18.32 5.03 -2.89
CA SER A 67 18.21 6.35 -3.52
C SER A 67 16.74 6.72 -3.72
N HIS A 68 16.46 8.02 -3.68
CA HIS A 68 15.11 8.55 -3.85
C HIS A 68 14.45 7.99 -5.13
N ARG A 69 15.17 8.04 -6.25
CA ARG A 69 14.72 7.51 -7.55
C ARG A 69 14.35 6.03 -7.50
N ARG A 70 15.14 5.19 -6.82
CA ARG A 70 14.86 3.74 -6.71
C ARG A 70 13.58 3.47 -5.94
N THR A 71 13.36 4.20 -4.84
CA THR A 71 12.17 4.01 -4.02
C THR A 71 10.89 4.43 -4.78
N VAL A 72 10.94 5.54 -5.54
CA VAL A 72 9.77 5.99 -6.34
C VAL A 72 9.46 4.99 -7.44
N LEU A 73 10.49 4.49 -8.14
CA LEU A 73 10.29 3.47 -9.17
C LEU A 73 9.71 2.17 -8.61
N ALA A 74 10.15 1.75 -7.42
CA ALA A 74 9.58 0.58 -6.75
C ALA A 74 8.10 0.77 -6.41
N GLU A 75 7.72 1.96 -5.93
CA GLU A 75 6.31 2.29 -5.65
C GLU A 75 5.47 2.31 -6.93
N TYR A 76 5.99 2.84 -8.04
CA TYR A 76 5.30 2.79 -9.33
C TYR A 76 5.12 1.37 -9.84
N VAL A 77 6.15 0.53 -9.77
CA VAL A 77 6.06 -0.89 -10.16
C VAL A 77 5.01 -1.60 -9.30
N LEU A 78 5.02 -1.36 -8.00
CA LEU A 78 4.07 -1.94 -7.06
C LEU A 78 2.63 -1.49 -7.37
N MET A 79 2.43 -0.22 -7.69
CA MET A 79 1.11 0.31 -8.06
C MET A 79 0.62 -0.22 -9.41
N LEU A 80 1.49 -0.31 -10.41
CA LEU A 80 1.17 -0.92 -11.71
C LEU A 80 0.85 -2.40 -11.56
N ALA A 81 1.58 -3.13 -10.71
CA ALA A 81 1.33 -4.54 -10.46
C ALA A 81 0.00 -4.75 -9.71
N ALA A 82 -0.30 -3.95 -8.69
CA ALA A 82 -1.56 -4.03 -7.95
C ALA A 82 -2.75 -3.67 -8.84
N GLY A 83 -2.63 -2.56 -9.60
CA GLY A 83 -3.65 -2.13 -10.55
C GLY A 83 -3.84 -3.12 -11.71
N GLY A 84 -2.75 -3.65 -12.27
CA GLY A 84 -2.78 -4.68 -13.30
C GLY A 84 -3.45 -5.97 -12.80
N THR A 85 -3.16 -6.37 -11.57
CA THR A 85 -3.86 -7.51 -10.92
C THR A 85 -5.35 -7.22 -10.83
N ALA A 86 -5.75 -6.00 -10.41
CA ALA A 86 -7.16 -5.63 -10.33
C ALA A 86 -7.87 -5.70 -11.69
N VAL A 87 -7.22 -5.23 -12.77
CA VAL A 87 -7.74 -5.30 -14.14
C VAL A 87 -7.87 -6.75 -14.61
N VAL A 88 -6.82 -7.56 -14.42
CA VAL A 88 -6.82 -8.98 -14.82
C VAL A 88 -7.86 -9.80 -14.06
N LEU A 89 -8.07 -9.52 -12.78
CA LEU A 89 -9.12 -10.18 -12.00
C LEU A 89 -10.53 -9.70 -12.41
N SER A 90 -10.65 -8.46 -12.89
CA SER A 90 -11.93 -7.91 -13.35
C SER A 90 -12.35 -8.42 -14.73
N SER A 91 -11.39 -8.88 -15.56
CA SER A 91 -11.68 -9.43 -16.88
C SER A 91 -12.03 -10.93 -16.86
N GLN A 92 -11.88 -11.60 -15.73
CA GLN A 92 -12.20 -13.01 -15.58
C GLN A 92 -13.66 -13.23 -15.19
N LYS A 93 -14.22 -14.38 -15.59
CA LYS A 93 -15.56 -14.82 -15.16
C LYS A 93 -15.64 -14.81 -13.62
N PRO A 94 -16.84 -14.72 -13.01
CA PRO A 94 -17.05 -14.46 -11.58
C PRO A 94 -16.46 -15.47 -10.55
N GLY A 95 -15.57 -16.38 -10.95
CA GLY A 95 -15.00 -17.44 -10.13
C GLY A 95 -13.68 -17.09 -9.40
N ILE A 96 -12.85 -16.15 -9.89
CA ILE A 96 -11.70 -15.70 -9.11
C ILE A 96 -12.16 -14.57 -8.19
N SER A 97 -12.35 -14.90 -6.91
CA SER A 97 -12.77 -13.92 -5.93
C SER A 97 -11.71 -12.81 -5.82
N GLY A 98 -12.10 -11.57 -6.07
CA GLY A 98 -11.22 -10.41 -5.81
C GLY A 98 -10.71 -10.35 -4.38
N VAL A 99 -11.38 -11.03 -3.45
CA VAL A 99 -10.93 -11.29 -2.09
C VAL A 99 -9.60 -12.06 -2.05
N GLY A 100 -9.42 -13.07 -2.91
CA GLY A 100 -8.15 -13.78 -3.04
C GLY A 100 -7.02 -12.87 -3.53
N GLY A 101 -7.33 -11.97 -4.48
CA GLY A 101 -6.40 -10.92 -4.92
C GLY A 101 -5.99 -9.97 -3.80
N LEU A 102 -6.96 -9.50 -3.01
CA LEU A 102 -6.72 -8.67 -1.83
C LEU A 102 -5.87 -9.40 -0.78
N ALA A 103 -6.16 -10.67 -0.50
CA ALA A 103 -5.42 -11.48 0.46
C ALA A 103 -3.95 -11.71 0.03
N LEU A 104 -3.74 -12.02 -1.25
CA LEU A 104 -2.40 -12.15 -1.83
C LEU A 104 -1.60 -10.86 -1.67
N TRP A 105 -2.18 -9.73 -2.05
CA TRP A 105 -1.50 -8.43 -1.94
C TRP A 105 -1.27 -8.02 -0.49
N ALA A 106 -2.23 -8.26 0.41
CA ALA A 106 -2.03 -8.06 1.85
C ALA A 106 -0.83 -8.86 2.38
N LEU A 107 -0.65 -10.11 1.93
CA LEU A 107 0.51 -10.94 2.29
C LEU A 107 1.81 -10.36 1.73
N ILE A 108 1.85 -9.93 0.47
CA ILE A 108 3.01 -9.27 -0.16
C ILE A 108 3.43 -8.05 0.68
N TYR A 109 2.47 -7.20 1.02
CA TYR A 109 2.71 -6.01 1.84
C TYR A 109 3.21 -6.34 3.24
N LEU A 110 2.65 -7.36 3.88
CA LEU A 110 3.10 -7.83 5.17
C LEU A 110 4.56 -8.29 5.10
N VAL A 111 4.92 -9.09 4.09
CA VAL A 111 6.30 -9.54 3.86
C VAL A 111 7.23 -8.35 3.66
N LEU A 112 6.88 -7.41 2.78
CA LEU A 112 7.68 -6.19 2.57
C LEU A 112 7.87 -5.39 3.86
N ALA A 113 6.80 -5.18 4.64
CA ALA A 113 6.85 -4.46 5.91
C ALA A 113 7.75 -5.16 6.94
N LEU A 114 7.72 -6.49 7.00
CA LEU A 114 8.58 -7.30 7.86
C LEU A 114 10.04 -7.23 7.40
N LEU A 115 10.32 -7.32 6.09
CA LEU A 115 11.66 -7.22 5.53
C LEU A 115 12.29 -5.86 5.81
N VAL A 116 11.56 -4.77 5.58
CA VAL A 116 12.02 -3.41 5.90
C VAL A 116 12.29 -3.28 7.40
N THR A 117 11.39 -3.79 8.25
CA THR A 117 11.58 -3.72 9.71
C THR A 117 12.77 -4.56 10.18
N ARG A 118 13.02 -5.72 9.57
CA ARG A 118 14.20 -6.55 9.86
C ARG A 118 15.49 -5.85 9.42
N ALA A 119 15.50 -5.25 8.23
CA ALA A 119 16.64 -4.49 7.72
C ALA A 119 16.99 -3.30 8.63
N GLU A 120 15.98 -2.59 9.14
CA GLU A 120 16.18 -1.52 10.12
C GLU A 120 16.81 -2.02 11.43
N ARG A 121 16.33 -3.15 11.97
CA ARG A 121 16.89 -3.72 13.19
C ARG A 121 18.36 -4.14 13.01
N ARG A 122 18.69 -4.77 11.88
CA ARG A 122 20.08 -5.15 11.56
C ARG A 122 21.01 -3.94 11.47
N ARG A 123 20.59 -2.87 10.79
CA ARG A 123 21.37 -1.62 10.72
C ARG A 123 21.59 -0.95 12.08
N ARG A 124 20.64 -1.08 13.00
CA ARG A 124 20.76 -0.53 14.37
C ARG A 124 21.65 -1.39 15.27
N ALA A 125 21.69 -2.70 15.07
CA ALA A 125 22.50 -3.63 15.86
C ALA A 125 23.97 -3.67 15.42
N GLY A 126 24.27 -3.26 14.18
CA GLY A 126 25.64 -3.11 13.66
C GLY A 126 26.24 -1.71 13.81
N ARG A 127 25.56 -0.81 14.54
CA ARG A 127 26.07 0.50 14.98
C ARG A 127 26.26 0.44 16.48
#